data_AF-A0A7M1S4R7-F1
#
_entry.id   AF-A0A7M1S4R7-F1
#
_cell.length_a   1.000
_cell.length_b   1.000
_cell.length_c   1.000
_cell.angle_alpha   90.00
_cell.angle_beta   90.00
_cell.angle_gamma   90.00
#
_symmetry.space_group_name_H-M   'P 1'
#
loop_
_entity.id
_entity.type
_entity.pdbx_description
1 polymer ?
#
loop_
_entity_poly.entity_id
_entity_poly.type
_entity_poly.pdbx_seq_one_letter_code
_entity_poly.pdbx_strand_id
1 'polypeptide(L)'
;MKKTILSLVAISAISTTGVLADSTTDIAELKAMMMEMNKRLATLETENKQLKAQVKKTKTAVASSRKRYASKGVVLADNSLEERVEKLEKHTTVKSKAPVLKFSGKHYLGFVSDSEKNTNKFETRRNYLQVKGYFADNPKDYFRITLDTHHDETGDWKVRLKYAYLYLDNVLPFTGVEIGQAHRPWIDYEEHHGWFYRSISKVLVEDSNAAHFTNSADLGVNFKTKTENFSSELGIFNGEGYHGDTDGNTNLSGEWRLTAHLLGTGTKHVHKSDTYANISFFGQYNTDYKETTTSGPKDDFVWYGLHAVYNQPEFLVAAQYVEATDGGVDKEGNGWSLNGEFRFAEKWNLLGRYDSFDLDAGEEKERKIVGVAYKYNKNVEFIANYLNEEIDNNTKTDAAMLTAEVNW
;
A
#
# COMPACT_ATOMS: atom_id res chain seq x y z
N MET A 1 -0.34 -28.79 -21.14
CA MET A 1 0.26 -27.46 -21.42
C MET A 1 -0.54 -26.67 -22.46
N LYS A 2 -1.77 -26.24 -22.14
CA LYS A 2 -2.57 -25.38 -23.04
C LYS A 2 -3.71 -24.62 -22.34
N LYS A 3 -3.49 -24.17 -21.08
CA LYS A 3 -4.48 -23.39 -20.31
C LYS A 3 -3.82 -22.34 -19.40
N THR A 4 -2.97 -21.50 -19.98
CA THR A 4 -2.34 -20.37 -19.26
C THR A 4 -2.24 -19.10 -20.13
N ILE A 5 -3.25 -18.83 -20.98
CA ILE A 5 -3.19 -17.67 -21.92
C ILE A 5 -4.42 -16.74 -21.85
N LEU A 6 -5.52 -17.09 -21.17
CA LEU A 6 -6.71 -16.24 -21.19
C LEU A 6 -6.78 -15.13 -20.12
N SER A 7 -5.90 -15.11 -19.12
CA SER A 7 -5.93 -14.07 -18.07
C SER A 7 -5.11 -12.81 -18.42
N LEU A 8 -4.32 -12.84 -19.50
CA LEU A 8 -3.47 -11.71 -19.94
C LEU A 8 -4.21 -10.72 -20.87
N VAL A 9 -5.28 -11.15 -21.54
CA VAL A 9 -5.96 -10.35 -22.59
C VAL A 9 -6.92 -9.29 -22.01
N ALA A 10 -7.40 -9.45 -20.78
CA ALA A 10 -8.24 -8.44 -20.14
C ALA A 10 -7.43 -7.28 -19.52
N ILE A 11 -6.16 -7.53 -19.16
CA ILE A 11 -5.27 -6.52 -18.60
C ILE A 11 -4.65 -5.67 -19.74
N SER A 12 -4.47 -6.23 -20.94
CA SER A 12 -3.95 -5.49 -22.10
C SER A 12 -4.93 -4.49 -22.73
N ALA A 13 -6.23 -4.59 -22.43
CA ALA A 13 -7.25 -3.67 -22.97
C ALA A 13 -7.31 -2.33 -22.21
N ILE A 14 -6.77 -2.25 -20.99
CA ILE A 14 -6.69 -1.00 -20.21
C ILE A 14 -5.36 -0.27 -20.49
N SER A 15 -4.35 -0.95 -21.03
CA SER A 15 -3.04 -0.38 -21.33
C SER A 15 -2.88 0.16 -22.77
N THR A 16 -3.94 0.17 -23.60
CA THR A 16 -3.82 0.50 -25.03
C THR A 16 -4.64 1.70 -25.53
N THR A 17 -5.26 2.49 -24.67
CA THR A 17 -5.89 3.77 -25.06
C THR A 17 -5.10 5.01 -24.64
N GLY A 18 -3.88 4.84 -24.12
CA GLY A 18 -3.00 5.93 -23.68
C GLY A 18 -2.13 6.53 -24.78
N VAL A 19 -2.65 6.73 -25.99
CA VAL A 19 -1.93 7.48 -27.04
C VAL A 19 -2.93 8.46 -27.67
N LEU A 20 -2.82 9.73 -27.23
CA LEU A 20 -3.55 10.93 -27.70
C LEU A 20 -4.98 11.07 -27.17
N ALA A 21 -5.15 11.76 -26.04
CA ALA A 21 -6.48 12.14 -25.54
C ALA A 21 -6.43 13.56 -24.94
N ASP A 22 -7.32 14.43 -25.43
CA ASP A 22 -7.39 15.87 -25.16
C ASP A 22 -8.25 16.13 -23.90
N SER A 23 -7.65 16.82 -22.93
CA SER A 23 -7.92 16.72 -21.49
C SER A 23 -9.30 17.15 -20.96
N THR A 24 -10.25 17.57 -21.81
CA THR A 24 -11.56 18.08 -21.36
C THR A 24 -12.74 17.18 -21.74
N THR A 25 -12.67 16.50 -22.88
CA THR A 25 -13.68 15.54 -23.35
C THR A 25 -13.61 14.22 -22.58
N ASP A 26 -12.40 13.72 -22.30
CA ASP A 26 -12.22 12.40 -21.66
C ASP A 26 -12.67 12.38 -20.20
N ILE A 27 -12.55 13.50 -19.48
CA ILE A 27 -12.99 13.62 -18.09
C ILE A 27 -14.53 13.67 -18.02
N ALA A 28 -15.18 14.31 -18.98
CA ALA A 28 -16.64 14.35 -19.07
C ALA A 28 -17.19 12.96 -19.43
N GLU A 29 -16.54 12.26 -20.36
CA GLU A 29 -16.87 10.89 -20.72
C GLU A 29 -16.65 9.91 -19.56
N LEU A 30 -15.53 10.02 -18.82
CA LEU A 30 -15.28 9.19 -17.65
C LEU A 30 -16.33 9.42 -16.55
N LYS A 31 -16.75 10.68 -16.30
CA LYS A 31 -17.82 11.00 -15.35
C LYS A 31 -19.17 10.47 -15.79
N ALA A 32 -19.48 10.56 -17.09
CA ALA A 32 -20.69 9.98 -17.66
C ALA A 32 -20.69 8.45 -17.52
N MET A 33 -19.56 7.79 -17.82
CA MET A 33 -19.38 6.36 -17.63
C MET A 33 -19.50 5.95 -16.16
N MET A 34 -18.96 6.71 -15.20
CA MET A 34 -19.10 6.42 -13.77
C MET A 34 -20.54 6.61 -13.26
N MET A 35 -21.25 7.65 -13.72
CA MET A 35 -22.66 7.84 -13.37
C MET A 35 -23.56 6.75 -13.96
N GLU A 36 -23.30 6.37 -15.21
CA GLU A 36 -23.99 5.25 -15.85
C GLU A 36 -23.67 3.93 -15.15
N MET A 37 -22.41 3.71 -14.77
CA MET A 37 -21.97 2.54 -14.00
C MET A 37 -22.65 2.46 -12.64
N ASN A 38 -22.80 3.58 -11.92
CA ASN A 38 -23.52 3.61 -10.63
C ASN A 38 -25.02 3.35 -10.80
N LYS A 39 -25.65 3.93 -11.82
CA LYS A 39 -27.06 3.66 -12.15
C LYS A 39 -27.26 2.20 -12.56
N ARG A 40 -26.28 1.63 -13.24
CA ARG A 40 -26.27 0.23 -13.65
C ARG A 40 -26.00 -0.70 -12.48
N LEU A 41 -25.13 -0.33 -11.53
CA LEU A 41 -24.91 -1.06 -10.28
C LEU A 41 -26.20 -1.15 -9.45
N ALA A 42 -26.90 -0.04 -9.24
CA ALA A 42 -28.17 -0.03 -8.49
C ALA A 42 -29.25 -0.87 -9.18
N THR A 43 -29.33 -0.80 -10.52
CA THR A 43 -30.21 -1.65 -11.33
C THR A 43 -29.81 -3.13 -11.19
N LEU A 44 -28.52 -3.44 -11.31
CA LEU A 44 -27.97 -4.80 -11.21
C LEU A 44 -28.15 -5.41 -9.82
N GLU A 45 -28.12 -4.63 -8.74
CA GLU A 45 -28.40 -5.09 -7.39
C GLU A 45 -29.88 -5.48 -7.24
N THR A 46 -30.77 -4.66 -7.79
CA THR A 46 -32.22 -4.92 -7.80
C THR A 46 -32.55 -6.14 -8.64
N GLU A 47 -31.97 -6.24 -9.83
CA GLU A 47 -32.11 -7.38 -10.73
C GLU A 47 -31.50 -8.66 -10.14
N ASN A 48 -30.34 -8.59 -9.48
CA ASN A 48 -29.75 -9.75 -8.79
C ASN A 48 -30.66 -10.27 -7.69
N LYS A 49 -31.33 -9.38 -6.96
CA LYS A 49 -32.28 -9.78 -5.92
C LYS A 49 -33.50 -10.50 -6.52
N GLN A 50 -34.01 -10.00 -7.65
CA GLN A 50 -35.11 -10.63 -8.39
C GLN A 50 -34.70 -11.96 -9.04
N LEU A 51 -33.50 -12.02 -9.63
CA LEU A 51 -32.91 -13.22 -10.24
C LEU A 51 -32.66 -14.30 -9.19
N LYS A 52 -32.11 -13.97 -8.02
CA LYS A 52 -31.96 -14.93 -6.91
C LYS A 52 -33.30 -15.51 -6.49
N ALA A 53 -34.35 -14.67 -6.44
CA ALA A 53 -35.71 -15.13 -6.14
C ALA A 53 -36.28 -16.04 -7.25
N GLN A 54 -36.08 -15.68 -8.53
CA GLN A 54 -36.53 -16.50 -9.66
C GLN A 54 -35.75 -17.82 -9.78
N VAL A 55 -34.43 -17.81 -9.63
CA VAL A 55 -33.60 -19.02 -9.65
C VAL A 55 -34.01 -19.96 -8.51
N LYS A 56 -34.30 -19.42 -7.31
CA LYS A 56 -34.83 -20.22 -6.21
C LYS A 56 -36.17 -20.84 -6.58
N LYS A 57 -37.10 -20.05 -7.14
CA LYS A 57 -38.43 -20.52 -7.57
C LYS A 57 -38.34 -21.58 -8.67
N THR A 58 -37.48 -21.38 -9.66
CA THR A 58 -37.27 -22.30 -10.78
C THR A 58 -36.55 -23.57 -10.35
N LYS A 59 -35.55 -23.51 -9.45
CA LYS A 59 -34.94 -24.71 -8.87
C LYS A 59 -35.96 -25.54 -8.08
N THR A 60 -36.84 -24.89 -7.32
CA THR A 60 -37.94 -25.58 -6.64
C THR A 60 -38.92 -26.19 -7.64
N ALA A 61 -39.27 -25.48 -8.71
CA ALA A 61 -40.15 -25.98 -9.77
C ALA A 61 -39.54 -27.17 -10.52
N VAL A 62 -38.27 -27.10 -10.92
CA VAL A 62 -37.53 -28.18 -11.61
C VAL A 62 -37.32 -29.39 -10.70
N ALA A 63 -37.05 -29.19 -9.41
CA ALA A 63 -36.98 -30.29 -8.44
C ALA A 63 -38.35 -30.98 -8.25
N SER A 64 -39.43 -30.19 -8.22
CA SER A 64 -40.80 -30.71 -8.09
C SER A 64 -41.28 -31.45 -9.33
N SER A 65 -40.93 -30.97 -10.54
CA SER A 65 -41.25 -31.65 -11.79
C SER A 65 -40.42 -32.92 -11.96
N ARG A 66 -39.10 -32.91 -11.67
CA ARG A 66 -38.28 -34.14 -11.68
C ARG A 66 -38.81 -35.22 -10.74
N LYS A 67 -39.29 -34.87 -9.54
CA LYS A 67 -39.95 -35.83 -8.62
C LYS A 67 -41.24 -36.43 -9.21
N ARG A 68 -42.01 -35.62 -9.96
CA ARG A 68 -43.31 -36.00 -10.53
C ARG A 68 -43.21 -36.82 -11.83
N TYR A 69 -42.11 -36.65 -12.58
CA TYR A 69 -41.84 -37.39 -13.82
C TYR A 69 -40.99 -38.65 -13.60
N ALA A 70 -40.11 -38.67 -12.58
CA ALA A 70 -39.41 -39.89 -12.15
C ALA A 70 -40.38 -40.98 -11.65
N SER A 71 -41.50 -40.59 -11.03
CA SER A 71 -42.58 -41.53 -10.63
C SER A 71 -43.42 -42.06 -11.81
N LYS A 72 -43.16 -41.61 -13.05
CA LYS A 72 -43.90 -42.00 -14.26
C LYS A 72 -43.01 -42.61 -15.36
N GLY A 73 -41.73 -42.81 -15.09
CA GLY A 73 -40.81 -43.52 -16.02
C GLY A 73 -40.51 -42.79 -17.34
N VAL A 74 -40.69 -41.47 -17.41
CA VAL A 74 -40.43 -40.69 -18.63
C VAL A 74 -39.24 -39.75 -18.41
N VAL A 75 -38.24 -39.85 -19.30
CA VAL A 75 -37.08 -38.95 -19.35
C VAL A 75 -37.41 -37.75 -20.23
N LEU A 76 -37.27 -36.53 -19.69
CA LEU A 76 -37.46 -35.29 -20.44
C LEU A 76 -36.12 -34.87 -21.05
N ALA A 77 -36.09 -34.77 -22.38
CA ALA A 77 -35.03 -34.08 -23.13
C ALA A 77 -35.48 -32.64 -23.37
N ASP A 78 -35.10 -31.71 -22.50
CA ASP A 78 -35.32 -30.28 -22.71
C ASP A 78 -33.98 -29.55 -22.74
N ASN A 79 -33.31 -29.64 -23.89
CA ASN A 79 -32.02 -29.04 -24.18
C ASN A 79 -32.06 -27.49 -24.17
N SER A 80 -33.24 -26.86 -24.16
CA SER A 80 -33.40 -25.40 -24.28
C SER A 80 -33.12 -24.62 -22.99
N LEU A 81 -33.32 -25.26 -21.83
CA LEU A 81 -33.00 -24.72 -20.52
C LEU A 81 -31.50 -24.81 -20.22
N GLU A 82 -30.84 -25.85 -20.72
CA GLU A 82 -29.41 -26.10 -20.58
C GLU A 82 -28.58 -25.12 -21.44
N GLU A 83 -28.99 -24.87 -22.69
CA GLU A 83 -28.39 -23.82 -23.54
C GLU A 83 -28.53 -22.40 -22.96
N ARG A 84 -29.64 -22.11 -22.25
CA ARG A 84 -29.85 -20.81 -21.58
C ARG A 84 -28.98 -20.65 -20.33
N VAL A 85 -28.70 -21.74 -19.60
CA VAL A 85 -27.74 -21.75 -18.49
C VAL A 85 -26.31 -21.56 -19.02
N GLU A 86 -25.95 -22.22 -20.12
CA GLU A 86 -24.62 -22.11 -20.75
C GLU A 86 -24.33 -20.71 -21.32
N LYS A 87 -25.35 -20.01 -21.85
CA LYS A 87 -25.24 -18.60 -22.26
C LYS A 87 -25.11 -17.62 -21.08
N LEU A 88 -25.69 -17.92 -19.92
CA LEU A 88 -25.56 -17.11 -18.70
C LEU A 88 -24.18 -17.28 -18.04
N GLU A 89 -23.49 -18.41 -18.25
CA GLU A 89 -22.11 -18.61 -17.81
C GLU A 89 -21.06 -17.84 -18.62
N LYS A 90 -21.43 -17.33 -19.81
CA LYS A 90 -20.54 -16.63 -20.76
C LYS A 90 -20.37 -15.13 -20.51
N HIS A 91 -20.99 -14.56 -19.47
CA HIS A 91 -20.65 -13.21 -18.99
C HIS A 91 -19.39 -13.31 -18.11
N THR A 92 -18.48 -12.33 -18.14
CA THR A 92 -17.29 -12.30 -17.27
C THR A 92 -17.70 -12.10 -15.82
N THR A 93 -18.18 -13.19 -15.23
CA THR A 93 -18.31 -13.35 -13.81
C THR A 93 -16.89 -13.48 -13.30
N VAL A 94 -16.42 -12.55 -12.46
CA VAL A 94 -15.25 -12.86 -11.62
C VAL A 94 -15.73 -13.91 -10.61
N LYS A 95 -15.73 -15.18 -11.03
CA LYS A 95 -16.01 -16.32 -10.16
C LYS A 95 -14.77 -16.53 -9.32
N SER A 96 -14.77 -15.94 -8.13
CA SER A 96 -13.78 -16.28 -7.12
C SER A 96 -14.19 -17.58 -6.45
N LYS A 97 -13.24 -18.50 -6.27
CA LYS A 97 -13.40 -19.58 -5.28
C LYS A 97 -13.09 -19.10 -3.86
N ALA A 98 -12.47 -17.92 -3.72
CA ALA A 98 -12.30 -17.27 -2.43
C ALA A 98 -13.66 -16.71 -1.96
N PRO A 99 -14.08 -16.97 -0.72
CA PRO A 99 -15.36 -16.47 -0.17
C PRO A 99 -15.59 -14.97 -0.33
N VAL A 100 -14.53 -14.17 -0.16
CA VAL A 100 -14.60 -12.71 -0.21
C VAL A 100 -13.41 -12.16 -0.98
N LEU A 101 -13.68 -11.32 -1.97
CA LEU A 101 -12.69 -10.43 -2.57
C LEU A 101 -12.98 -9.00 -2.10
N LYS A 102 -11.97 -8.33 -1.56
CA LYS A 102 -12.04 -6.92 -1.18
C LYS A 102 -11.14 -6.10 -2.09
N PHE A 103 -11.75 -5.19 -2.84
CA PHE A 103 -11.06 -4.19 -3.64
C PHE A 103 -10.94 -2.90 -2.83
N SER A 104 -9.81 -2.22 -2.97
CA SER A 104 -9.60 -0.89 -2.40
C SER A 104 -8.52 -0.15 -3.19
N GLY A 105 -8.49 1.17 -3.08
CA GLY A 105 -7.45 1.99 -3.70
C GLY A 105 -7.03 3.18 -2.87
N LYS A 106 -5.83 3.68 -3.17
CA LYS A 106 -5.26 4.90 -2.57
C LYS A 106 -4.45 5.65 -3.62
N HIS A 107 -4.75 6.92 -3.83
CA HIS A 107 -4.15 7.75 -4.87
C HIS A 107 -3.60 9.05 -4.29
N TYR A 108 -2.40 9.44 -4.71
CA TYR A 108 -1.76 10.69 -4.34
C TYR A 108 -1.62 11.55 -5.59
N LEU A 109 -2.53 12.51 -5.75
CA LEU A 109 -2.56 13.43 -6.88
C LEU A 109 -1.96 14.76 -6.43
N GLY A 110 -1.02 15.30 -7.19
CA GLY A 110 -0.21 16.43 -6.75
C GLY A 110 -0.03 17.53 -7.78
N PHE A 111 0.21 18.73 -7.28
CA PHE A 111 0.90 19.81 -7.98
C PHE A 111 2.13 20.19 -7.17
N VAL A 112 3.25 20.44 -7.85
CA VAL A 112 4.52 20.89 -7.24
C VAL A 112 5.03 22.08 -8.02
N SER A 113 5.36 23.14 -7.28
CA SER A 113 6.12 24.30 -7.75
C SER A 113 7.46 24.29 -7.00
N ASP A 114 8.57 24.05 -7.70
CA ASP A 114 9.92 23.92 -7.14
C ASP A 114 10.79 25.04 -7.73
N SER A 115 11.19 26.01 -6.89
CA SER A 115 11.99 27.18 -7.27
C SER A 115 13.43 26.79 -7.61
N GLU A 116 14.04 25.87 -6.86
CA GLU A 116 15.41 25.39 -7.14
C GLU A 116 15.49 24.72 -8.51
N LYS A 117 14.49 23.91 -8.86
CA LYS A 117 14.43 23.23 -10.16
C LYS A 117 13.80 24.10 -11.26
N ASN A 118 13.25 25.26 -10.94
CA ASN A 118 12.44 26.11 -11.83
C ASN A 118 11.32 25.32 -12.53
N THR A 119 10.62 24.44 -11.80
CA THR A 119 9.58 23.58 -12.38
C THR A 119 8.21 23.80 -11.75
N ASN A 120 7.17 23.63 -12.57
CA ASN A 120 5.78 23.58 -12.14
C ASN A 120 5.12 22.39 -12.83
N LYS A 121 4.64 21.40 -12.07
CA LYS A 121 4.07 20.18 -12.66
C LYS A 121 2.92 19.62 -11.85
N PHE A 122 1.96 19.03 -12.57
CA PHE A 122 1.03 18.07 -12.00
C PHE A 122 1.68 16.69 -12.02
N GLU A 123 1.42 15.90 -10.98
CA GLU A 123 1.97 14.56 -10.86
C GLU A 123 0.99 13.61 -10.17
N THR A 124 1.23 12.32 -10.33
CA THR A 124 0.64 11.31 -9.46
C THR A 124 1.78 10.57 -8.78
N ARG A 125 1.87 10.68 -7.44
CA ARG A 125 3.02 10.14 -6.70
C ARG A 125 2.90 8.64 -6.45
N ARG A 126 1.67 8.17 -6.28
CA ARG A 126 1.27 6.76 -6.07
C ARG A 126 -0.14 6.53 -6.56
N ASN A 127 -0.40 5.36 -7.12
CA ASN A 127 -1.74 4.91 -7.52
C ASN A 127 -1.92 3.44 -7.14
N TYR A 128 -2.32 3.22 -5.90
CA TYR A 128 -2.52 1.89 -5.37
C TYR A 128 -3.85 1.31 -5.81
N LEU A 129 -3.80 0.15 -6.45
CA LEU A 129 -4.94 -0.74 -6.64
C LEU A 129 -4.68 -2.04 -5.89
N GLN A 130 -5.56 -2.37 -4.94
CA GLN A 130 -5.41 -3.53 -4.08
C GLN A 130 -6.56 -4.51 -4.22
N VAL A 131 -6.21 -5.79 -4.16
CA VAL A 131 -7.15 -6.90 -4.00
C VAL A 131 -6.71 -7.77 -2.83
N LYS A 132 -7.62 -8.05 -1.90
CA LYS A 132 -7.47 -9.11 -0.89
C LYS A 132 -8.47 -10.23 -1.15
N GLY A 133 -8.01 -11.46 -1.16
CA GLY A 133 -8.88 -12.64 -1.25
C GLY A 133 -8.78 -13.49 0.01
N TYR A 134 -9.88 -13.56 0.76
CA TYR A 134 -9.96 -14.26 2.05
C TYR A 134 -10.34 -15.72 1.88
N PHE A 135 -9.79 -16.59 2.72
CA PHE A 135 -10.01 -18.04 2.64
C PHE A 135 -11.25 -18.49 3.42
N ALA A 136 -11.84 -19.60 2.97
CA ALA A 136 -13.08 -20.12 3.54
C ALA A 136 -12.86 -20.72 4.93
N ASP A 137 -11.78 -21.49 5.07
CA ASP A 137 -11.50 -22.26 6.28
C ASP A 137 -11.06 -21.34 7.43
N ASN A 138 -10.36 -20.25 7.11
CA ASN A 138 -10.00 -19.19 8.05
C ASN A 138 -10.19 -17.81 7.40
N PRO A 139 -11.24 -17.06 7.77
CA PRO A 139 -11.54 -15.74 7.18
C PRO A 139 -10.50 -14.65 7.50
N LYS A 140 -9.52 -14.92 8.37
CA LYS A 140 -8.40 -14.02 8.62
C LYS A 140 -7.19 -14.30 7.73
N ASP A 141 -7.14 -15.47 7.11
CA ASP A 141 -6.13 -15.80 6.12
C ASP A 141 -6.52 -15.21 4.77
N TYR A 142 -5.55 -14.60 4.09
CA TYR A 142 -5.80 -13.99 2.78
C TYR A 142 -4.53 -13.93 1.94
N PHE A 143 -4.70 -13.89 0.62
CA PHE A 143 -3.67 -13.35 -0.26
C PHE A 143 -3.96 -11.87 -0.53
N ARG A 144 -2.91 -11.07 -0.74
CA ARG A 144 -3.01 -9.67 -1.16
C ARG A 144 -2.16 -9.42 -2.39
N ILE A 145 -2.74 -8.74 -3.36
CA ILE A 145 -2.02 -8.13 -4.47
C ILE A 145 -2.22 -6.62 -4.38
N THR A 146 -1.16 -5.84 -4.55
CA THR A 146 -1.22 -4.38 -4.67
C THR A 146 -0.36 -3.93 -5.83
N LEU A 147 -0.99 -3.28 -6.80
CA LEU A 147 -0.32 -2.62 -7.92
C LEU A 147 -0.12 -1.14 -7.57
N ASP A 148 0.93 -0.56 -8.13
CA ASP A 148 1.24 0.87 -8.04
C ASP A 148 1.71 1.37 -9.41
N THR A 149 1.75 2.68 -9.61
CA THR A 149 2.30 3.29 -10.82
C THR A 149 3.43 4.27 -10.50
N HIS A 150 4.35 4.42 -11.44
CA HIS A 150 5.41 5.42 -11.39
C HIS A 150 5.84 5.80 -12.81
N HIS A 151 6.51 6.94 -12.95
CA HIS A 151 7.25 7.29 -14.17
C HIS A 151 8.61 6.60 -14.16
N ASP A 152 9.00 6.05 -15.31
CA ASP A 152 10.38 5.66 -15.55
C ASP A 152 11.22 6.85 -16.04
N GLU A 153 12.50 6.61 -16.29
CA GLU A 153 13.44 7.63 -16.79
C GLU A 153 13.05 8.21 -18.17
N THR A 154 12.22 7.48 -18.93
CA THR A 154 11.72 7.93 -20.24
C THR A 154 10.45 8.78 -20.13
N GLY A 155 9.88 8.90 -18.92
CA GLY A 155 8.62 9.61 -18.64
C GLY A 155 7.36 8.75 -18.85
N ASP A 156 7.52 7.46 -19.15
CA ASP A 156 6.41 6.54 -19.35
C ASP A 156 5.81 6.09 -18.02
N TRP A 157 4.49 5.97 -17.97
CA TRP A 157 3.82 5.33 -16.84
C TRP A 157 4.06 3.81 -16.86
N LYS A 158 4.71 3.29 -15.82
CA LYS A 158 4.87 1.86 -15.59
C LYS A 158 4.02 1.41 -14.41
N VAL A 159 3.38 0.25 -14.58
CA VAL A 159 2.71 -0.48 -13.49
C VAL A 159 3.74 -1.37 -12.81
N ARG A 160 3.82 -1.28 -11.49
CA ARG A 160 4.69 -2.13 -10.67
C ARG A 160 3.88 -2.94 -9.67
N LEU A 161 4.34 -4.15 -9.40
CA LEU A 161 3.84 -4.96 -8.29
C LEU A 161 4.46 -4.42 -7.00
N LYS A 162 3.65 -3.89 -6.08
CA LYS A 162 4.12 -3.43 -4.76
C LYS A 162 4.01 -4.53 -3.70
N TYR A 163 2.89 -5.25 -3.67
CA TYR A 163 2.69 -6.39 -2.77
C TYR A 163 2.13 -7.59 -3.50
N ALA A 164 2.63 -8.76 -3.18
CA ALA A 164 2.12 -10.07 -3.58
C ALA A 164 2.51 -11.09 -2.52
N TYR A 165 1.67 -11.25 -1.51
CA TYR A 165 1.95 -12.14 -0.39
C TYR A 165 0.73 -12.91 0.08
N LEU A 166 1.00 -14.05 0.71
CA LEU A 166 0.08 -14.81 1.53
C LEU A 166 0.19 -14.35 2.97
N TYR A 167 -0.93 -14.11 3.64
CA TYR A 167 -1.02 -13.93 5.08
C TYR A 167 -1.74 -15.10 5.74
N LEU A 168 -1.13 -15.67 6.77
CA LEU A 168 -1.72 -16.67 7.64
C LEU A 168 -1.77 -16.13 9.08
N ASP A 169 -2.94 -16.15 9.69
CA ASP A 169 -3.16 -15.74 11.08
C ASP A 169 -2.90 -16.89 12.06
N ASN A 170 -2.45 -16.57 13.27
CA ASN A 170 -2.21 -17.51 14.37
C ASN A 170 -1.34 -18.73 14.01
N VAL A 171 -0.27 -18.53 13.23
CA VAL A 171 0.75 -19.59 13.03
C VAL A 171 1.50 -19.92 14.32
N LEU A 172 1.54 -18.95 15.24
CA LEU A 172 1.91 -19.07 16.65
C LEU A 172 0.92 -18.23 17.48
N PRO A 173 0.86 -18.38 18.82
CA PRO A 173 0.00 -17.53 19.64
C PRO A 173 0.22 -16.04 19.34
N PHE A 174 -0.88 -15.33 19.04
CA PHE A 174 -0.90 -13.89 18.73
C PHE A 174 -0.07 -13.47 17.52
N THR A 175 0.37 -14.41 16.68
CA THR A 175 1.35 -14.17 15.62
C THR A 175 0.83 -14.65 14.28
N GLY A 176 0.77 -13.73 13.32
CA GLY A 176 0.57 -14.06 11.91
C GLY A 176 1.88 -14.02 11.12
N VAL A 177 1.84 -14.45 9.87
CA VAL A 177 3.00 -14.42 8.97
C VAL A 177 2.61 -13.93 7.58
N GLU A 178 3.43 -13.06 6.99
CA GLU A 178 3.38 -12.68 5.57
C GLU A 178 4.49 -13.44 4.82
N ILE A 179 4.16 -14.07 3.68
CA ILE A 179 5.10 -14.82 2.84
C ILE A 179 4.97 -14.35 1.39
N GLY A 180 6.06 -13.92 0.77
CA GLY A 180 6.10 -13.39 -0.60
C GLY A 180 6.64 -11.97 -0.62
N GLN A 181 6.19 -11.14 -1.56
CA GLN A 181 6.55 -9.73 -1.59
C GLN A 181 5.69 -8.96 -0.58
N ALA A 182 6.21 -8.83 0.63
CA ALA A 182 5.51 -8.45 1.85
C ALA A 182 6.01 -7.10 2.41
N HIS A 183 5.42 -6.64 3.52
CA HIS A 183 5.88 -5.41 4.17
C HIS A 183 7.18 -5.66 4.91
N ARG A 184 8.05 -4.65 4.87
CA ARG A 184 9.21 -4.55 5.75
C ARG A 184 8.80 -3.94 7.10
N PRO A 185 9.41 -4.33 8.24
CA PRO A 185 8.90 -4.09 9.59
C PRO A 185 8.62 -2.63 9.96
N TRP A 186 9.43 -1.68 9.46
CA TRP A 186 9.43 -0.31 9.99
C TRP A 186 8.55 0.67 9.21
N ILE A 187 8.72 0.75 7.88
CA ILE A 187 8.13 1.81 7.06
C ILE A 187 6.60 1.87 7.19
N ASP A 188 5.92 0.72 7.08
CA ASP A 188 4.45 0.69 7.21
C ASP A 188 4.00 1.12 8.61
N TYR A 189 4.76 0.81 9.65
CA TYR A 189 4.45 1.24 11.01
C TYR A 189 4.56 2.76 11.15
N GLU A 190 5.69 3.35 10.76
CA GLU A 190 5.95 4.79 10.89
C GLU A 190 4.92 5.62 10.10
N GLU A 191 4.60 5.21 8.86
CA GLU A 191 3.60 5.87 8.02
C GLU A 191 2.20 5.92 8.66
N HIS A 192 1.85 4.94 9.50
CA HIS A 192 0.53 4.79 10.10
C HIS A 192 0.48 5.05 11.62
N HIS A 193 1.59 5.44 12.24
CA HIS A 193 1.63 5.74 13.68
C HIS A 193 2.33 7.05 14.00
N GLY A 194 3.37 7.41 13.25
CA GLY A 194 4.17 8.61 13.49
C GLY A 194 3.86 9.71 12.48
N TRP A 195 3.92 9.42 11.18
CA TRP A 195 3.92 10.47 10.16
C TRP A 195 2.55 10.82 9.57
N PHE A 196 1.70 9.84 9.26
CA PHE A 196 0.37 9.99 8.62
C PHE A 196 0.29 10.72 7.26
N TYR A 197 1.34 11.41 6.83
CA TYR A 197 1.34 12.28 5.65
C TYR A 197 2.24 11.74 4.53
N ARG A 198 2.17 10.42 4.31
CA ARG A 198 2.93 9.71 3.28
C ARG A 198 2.67 10.24 1.85
N SER A 199 1.51 10.85 1.64
CA SER A 199 1.07 11.45 0.38
C SER A 199 1.88 12.67 -0.06
N ILE A 200 2.52 13.36 0.88
CA ILE A 200 3.41 14.50 0.59
C ILE A 200 4.90 14.14 0.72
N SER A 201 5.23 13.12 1.52
CA SER A 201 6.63 12.86 1.87
C SER A 201 6.87 11.45 2.40
N LYS A 202 8.03 10.86 2.05
CA LYS A 202 8.56 9.62 2.63
C LYS A 202 9.03 9.82 4.07
N VAL A 203 9.24 8.73 4.81
CA VAL A 203 9.86 8.72 6.14
C VAL A 203 11.39 8.84 6.07
N LEU A 204 12.05 9.18 7.19
CA LEU A 204 13.48 9.53 7.26
C LEU A 204 14.35 8.46 6.61
N VAL A 205 14.10 7.20 6.98
CA VAL A 205 14.88 6.05 6.53
C VAL A 205 14.56 5.59 5.10
N GLU A 206 13.57 6.19 4.42
CA GLU A 206 13.18 5.83 3.05
C GLU A 206 13.50 6.94 2.02
N ASP A 207 13.66 8.18 2.48
CA ASP A 207 13.86 9.35 1.63
C ASP A 207 15.33 9.44 1.18
N SER A 208 15.56 9.64 -0.13
CA SER A 208 16.90 9.73 -0.72
C SER A 208 17.64 11.00 -0.32
N ASN A 209 16.89 12.06 0.00
CA ASN A 209 17.44 13.32 0.51
C ASN A 209 17.54 13.31 2.04
N ALA A 210 17.47 12.14 2.67
CA ALA A 210 17.70 11.90 4.08
C ALA A 210 18.55 10.63 4.25
N ALA A 211 18.26 9.81 5.27
CA ALA A 211 19.05 8.63 5.62
C ALA A 211 19.08 7.55 4.52
N HIS A 212 17.95 7.33 3.82
CA HIS A 212 17.86 6.39 2.69
C HIS A 212 18.38 4.96 2.97
N PHE A 213 17.97 4.37 4.09
CA PHE A 213 18.42 3.06 4.53
C PHE A 213 17.60 1.89 3.98
N THR A 214 16.31 2.10 3.72
CA THR A 214 15.39 1.00 3.46
C THR A 214 14.19 1.43 2.62
N ASN A 215 13.34 0.46 2.26
CA ASN A 215 12.11 0.68 1.50
C ASN A 215 10.92 -0.05 2.14
N SER A 216 9.73 0.05 1.54
CA SER A 216 8.49 -0.42 2.17
C SER A 216 8.17 -1.92 1.98
N ALA A 217 8.89 -2.63 1.10
CA ALA A 217 8.51 -3.98 0.70
C ALA A 217 9.68 -4.79 0.14
N ASP A 218 9.69 -6.10 0.39
CA ASP A 218 10.66 -7.02 -0.22
C ASP A 218 10.10 -8.44 -0.28
N LEU A 219 10.73 -9.30 -1.09
CA LEU A 219 10.50 -10.73 -1.13
C LEU A 219 11.11 -11.38 0.11
N GLY A 220 10.27 -12.03 0.91
CA GLY A 220 10.70 -12.68 2.13
C GLY A 220 9.55 -13.26 2.96
N VAL A 221 9.84 -13.40 4.25
CA VAL A 221 8.91 -13.87 5.28
C VAL A 221 8.94 -12.90 6.45
N ASN A 222 7.77 -12.46 6.91
CA ASN A 222 7.65 -11.51 8.03
C ASN A 222 6.62 -11.99 9.06
N PHE A 223 7.06 -12.23 10.29
CA PHE A 223 6.23 -12.64 11.41
C PHE A 223 5.74 -11.41 12.19
N LYS A 224 4.43 -11.33 12.41
CA LYS A 224 3.77 -10.18 13.06
C LYS A 224 3.07 -10.63 14.32
N THR A 225 3.62 -10.27 15.48
CA THR A 225 3.05 -10.59 16.80
C THR A 225 2.36 -9.37 17.38
N LYS A 226 1.15 -9.55 17.94
CA LYS A 226 0.37 -8.46 18.55
C LYS A 226 -0.31 -8.88 19.84
N THR A 227 0.08 -8.25 20.95
CA THR A 227 -0.59 -8.30 22.25
C THR A 227 -1.09 -6.90 22.61
N GLU A 228 -1.75 -6.75 23.76
CA GLU A 228 -2.27 -5.46 24.21
C GLU A 228 -1.13 -4.43 24.42
N ASN A 229 -0.05 -4.84 25.08
CA ASN A 229 1.05 -3.95 25.47
C ASN A 229 2.31 -4.10 24.61
N PHE A 230 2.33 -5.03 23.65
CA PHE A 230 3.49 -5.28 22.81
C PHE A 230 3.10 -5.68 21.40
N SER A 231 3.83 -5.19 20.40
CA SER A 231 3.82 -5.76 19.07
C SER A 231 5.22 -5.88 18.51
N SER A 232 5.40 -6.85 17.62
CA SER A 232 6.66 -6.99 16.88
C SER A 232 6.43 -7.40 15.44
N GLU A 233 7.40 -7.03 14.60
CA GLU A 233 7.61 -7.61 13.30
C GLU A 233 9.04 -8.11 13.21
N LEU A 234 9.24 -9.36 12.78
CA LEU A 234 10.53 -10.00 12.60
C LEU A 234 10.55 -10.63 11.22
N GLY A 235 11.44 -10.16 10.35
CA GLY A 235 11.46 -10.54 8.95
C GLY A 235 12.82 -11.00 8.45
N ILE A 236 12.79 -11.87 7.45
CA ILE A 236 13.95 -12.24 6.62
C ILE A 236 13.58 -11.96 5.17
N PHE A 237 14.38 -11.17 4.47
CA PHE A 237 14.14 -10.77 3.08
C PHE A 237 15.40 -10.83 2.23
N ASN A 238 15.25 -10.65 0.92
CA ASN A 238 16.38 -10.54 -0.02
C ASN A 238 17.23 -9.26 0.17
N GLY A 239 16.76 -8.26 0.92
CA GLY A 239 17.50 -7.09 1.41
C GLY A 239 17.54 -5.88 0.47
N GLU A 240 17.42 -6.10 -0.85
CA GLU A 240 17.46 -5.05 -1.87
C GLU A 240 16.09 -4.39 -2.12
N GLY A 241 15.03 -4.97 -1.56
CA GLY A 241 13.67 -4.57 -1.87
C GLY A 241 13.14 -5.13 -3.18
N TYR A 242 11.86 -4.85 -3.40
CA TYR A 242 11.10 -5.33 -4.55
C TYR A 242 11.51 -4.79 -5.93
N HIS A 243 12.56 -3.99 -6.01
CA HIS A 243 13.17 -3.49 -7.24
C HIS A 243 14.60 -3.99 -7.46
N GLY A 244 15.14 -4.80 -6.54
CA GLY A 244 16.49 -5.34 -6.61
C GLY A 244 16.64 -6.48 -7.61
N ASP A 245 17.85 -6.63 -8.15
CA ASP A 245 18.21 -7.71 -9.07
C ASP A 245 18.29 -9.05 -8.32
N THR A 246 17.42 -10.00 -8.70
CA THR A 246 17.32 -11.32 -8.07
C THR A 246 18.33 -12.36 -8.58
N ASP A 247 19.11 -12.04 -9.60
CA ASP A 247 20.02 -12.99 -10.23
C ASP A 247 21.25 -13.25 -9.35
N GLY A 248 21.22 -14.37 -8.63
CA GLY A 248 22.35 -14.90 -7.86
C GLY A 248 22.56 -14.32 -6.48
N ASN A 249 21.55 -13.66 -5.88
CA ASN A 249 21.68 -13.02 -4.56
C ASN A 249 21.97 -14.03 -3.44
N THR A 250 23.15 -13.91 -2.82
CA THR A 250 23.48 -14.43 -1.48
C THR A 250 23.03 -13.48 -0.37
N ASN A 251 22.58 -12.28 -0.75
CA ASN A 251 22.22 -11.19 0.14
C ASN A 251 20.90 -11.50 0.86
N LEU A 252 20.94 -11.49 2.19
CA LEU A 252 19.77 -11.60 3.04
C LEU A 252 19.75 -10.44 4.03
N SER A 253 18.55 -10.05 4.41
CA SER A 253 18.32 -9.06 5.44
C SER A 253 17.55 -9.69 6.58
N GLY A 254 18.04 -9.51 7.80
CA GLY A 254 17.29 -9.71 9.02
C GLY A 254 16.74 -8.36 9.49
N GLU A 255 15.44 -8.24 9.64
CA GLU A 255 14.78 -6.97 9.97
C GLU A 255 13.88 -7.12 11.18
N TRP A 256 13.82 -6.08 12.01
CA TRP A 256 13.00 -6.09 13.21
C TRP A 256 12.32 -4.76 13.50
N ARG A 257 11.16 -4.87 14.12
CA ARG A 257 10.50 -3.80 14.88
C ARG A 257 9.95 -4.43 16.14
N LEU A 258 10.33 -3.90 17.30
CA LEU A 258 9.78 -4.23 18.61
C LEU A 258 9.10 -2.98 19.14
N THR A 259 7.87 -3.08 19.64
CA THR A 259 7.12 -1.90 20.08
C THR A 259 6.38 -2.17 21.37
N ALA A 260 6.65 -1.36 22.39
CA ALA A 260 5.85 -1.28 23.61
C ALA A 260 4.67 -0.33 23.38
N HIS A 261 3.46 -0.80 23.67
CA HIS A 261 2.22 -0.03 23.63
C HIS A 261 1.83 0.36 25.05
N LEU A 262 2.27 1.54 25.48
CA LEU A 262 2.15 2.00 26.87
C LEU A 262 0.68 2.17 27.30
N LEU A 263 -0.23 2.37 26.34
CA LEU A 263 -1.67 2.56 26.56
C LEU A 263 -2.53 1.37 26.09
N GLY A 264 -1.94 0.19 25.89
CA GLY A 264 -2.72 -1.03 25.62
C GLY A 264 -3.39 -1.06 24.24
N THR A 265 -2.77 -0.45 23.22
CA THR A 265 -3.34 -0.35 21.87
C THR A 265 -2.77 -1.34 20.87
N GLY A 266 -1.90 -2.28 21.28
CA GLY A 266 -1.13 -3.13 20.37
C GLY A 266 -1.92 -4.11 19.51
N THR A 267 -3.15 -4.45 19.92
CA THR A 267 -4.07 -5.29 19.12
C THR A 267 -4.99 -4.49 18.19
N LYS A 268 -5.00 -3.16 18.31
CA LYS A 268 -5.92 -2.29 17.57
C LYS A 268 -5.28 -1.79 16.28
N HIS A 269 -6.10 -1.58 15.26
CA HIS A 269 -5.73 -0.70 14.14
C HIS A 269 -5.98 0.74 14.57
N VAL A 270 -4.91 1.48 14.84
CA VAL A 270 -5.03 2.87 15.32
C VAL A 270 -5.46 3.82 14.19
N HIS A 271 -6.18 4.85 14.58
CA HIS A 271 -6.63 5.96 13.74
C HIS A 271 -6.14 7.29 14.33
N LYS A 272 -6.15 8.36 13.52
CA LYS A 272 -5.77 9.71 13.97
C LYS A 272 -6.51 10.11 15.28
N SER A 273 -7.78 9.73 15.43
CA SER A 273 -8.59 10.04 16.61
C SER A 273 -8.30 9.21 17.87
N ASP A 274 -7.47 8.16 17.81
CA ASP A 274 -7.24 7.27 18.95
C ASP A 274 -6.16 7.82 19.88
N THR A 275 -6.24 7.53 21.18
CA THR A 275 -5.14 7.84 22.10
C THR A 275 -4.18 6.66 22.20
N TYR A 276 -2.90 6.85 21.85
CA TYR A 276 -1.86 5.84 22.00
C TYR A 276 -0.50 6.47 22.32
N ALA A 277 0.33 5.72 23.04
CA ALA A 277 1.72 6.07 23.30
C ALA A 277 2.57 4.82 23.08
N ASN A 278 3.52 4.91 22.15
CA ASN A 278 4.34 3.78 21.74
C ASN A 278 5.82 4.13 21.80
N ILE A 279 6.65 3.15 22.17
CA ILE A 279 8.11 3.20 22.05
C ILE A 279 8.54 2.01 21.21
N SER A 280 9.36 2.26 20.20
CA SER A 280 9.78 1.28 19.22
C SER A 280 11.31 1.21 19.12
N PHE A 281 11.83 -0.01 19.06
CA PHE A 281 13.21 -0.29 18.62
C PHE A 281 13.13 -1.06 17.30
N PHE A 282 13.87 -0.62 16.30
CA PHE A 282 13.80 -1.16 14.95
C PHE A 282 15.17 -1.13 14.29
N GLY A 283 15.32 -1.87 13.21
CA GLY A 283 16.57 -1.94 12.49
C GLY A 283 16.62 -3.10 11.52
N GLN A 284 17.79 -3.23 10.92
CA GLN A 284 18.04 -4.17 9.83
C GLN A 284 19.53 -4.50 9.78
N TYR A 285 19.79 -5.76 9.49
CA TYR A 285 21.11 -6.30 9.20
C TYR A 285 21.06 -6.89 7.80
N ASN A 286 21.79 -6.31 6.85
CA ASN A 286 21.90 -6.81 5.48
C ASN A 286 23.28 -7.41 5.23
N THR A 287 23.33 -8.65 4.75
CA THR A 287 24.58 -9.24 4.28
C THR A 287 24.88 -8.84 2.84
N ASP A 288 26.15 -8.62 2.52
CA ASP A 288 26.65 -8.41 1.15
C ASP A 288 25.86 -7.31 0.39
N TYR A 289 25.58 -6.17 1.03
CA TYR A 289 24.66 -5.16 0.50
C TYR A 289 25.21 -4.52 -0.79
N LYS A 290 24.47 -4.63 -1.91
CA LYS A 290 24.97 -4.23 -3.25
C LYS A 290 25.23 -2.74 -3.43
N GLU A 291 24.61 -1.86 -2.63
CA GLU A 291 24.82 -0.42 -2.79
C GLU A 291 26.13 0.08 -2.17
N THR A 292 26.89 -0.75 -1.46
CA THR A 292 28.04 -0.24 -0.70
C THR A 292 29.26 0.08 -1.57
N THR A 293 29.47 -0.53 -2.75
CA THR A 293 30.54 -0.08 -3.68
C THR A 293 30.29 -0.45 -5.15
N THR A 294 30.68 0.43 -6.10
CA THR A 294 30.70 0.13 -7.55
C THR A 294 31.94 -0.66 -8.00
N SER A 295 32.93 -0.90 -7.12
CA SER A 295 34.21 -1.53 -7.49
C SER A 295 34.98 -2.20 -6.33
N GLY A 296 34.34 -2.52 -5.20
CA GLY A 296 34.97 -3.16 -4.03
C GLY A 296 34.29 -4.47 -3.61
N PRO A 297 34.78 -5.17 -2.57
CA PRO A 297 34.00 -6.21 -1.91
C PRO A 297 32.68 -5.62 -1.41
N LYS A 298 31.61 -6.42 -1.45
CA LYS A 298 30.32 -5.99 -0.90
C LYS A 298 30.44 -6.02 0.61
N ASP A 299 30.00 -4.95 1.25
CA ASP A 299 30.01 -4.81 2.71
C ASP A 299 28.60 -5.08 3.25
N ASP A 300 28.53 -5.50 4.51
CA ASP A 300 27.25 -5.60 5.20
C ASP A 300 26.69 -4.18 5.44
N PHE A 301 25.37 -4.05 5.57
CA PHE A 301 24.74 -2.78 5.91
C PHE A 301 23.87 -2.97 7.16
N VAL A 302 24.28 -2.33 8.25
CA VAL A 302 23.67 -2.49 9.57
C VAL A 302 23.22 -1.15 10.09
N TRP A 303 21.94 -1.05 10.41
CA TRP A 303 21.38 0.17 11.01
C TRP A 303 20.27 -0.15 11.99
N TYR A 304 20.05 0.76 12.93
CA TYR A 304 19.01 0.65 13.95
C TYR A 304 18.46 2.02 14.33
N GLY A 305 17.35 2.01 15.04
CA GLY A 305 16.71 3.23 15.50
C GLY A 305 15.81 3.04 16.70
N LEU A 306 15.55 4.16 17.35
CA LEU A 306 14.57 4.31 18.43
C LEU A 306 13.54 5.33 17.99
N HIS A 307 12.27 5.03 18.21
CA HIS A 307 11.16 5.92 17.89
C HIS A 307 10.17 5.97 19.05
N ALA A 308 9.68 7.16 19.36
CA ALA A 308 8.61 7.36 20.31
C ALA A 308 7.50 8.18 19.65
N VAL A 309 6.25 7.80 19.90
CA VAL A 309 5.09 8.57 19.46
C VAL A 309 4.04 8.65 20.56
N TYR A 310 3.46 9.83 20.68
CA TYR A 310 2.23 10.05 21.41
C TYR A 310 1.19 10.69 20.49
N ASN A 311 0.01 10.07 20.43
CA ASN A 311 -1.13 10.57 19.68
C ASN A 311 -2.34 10.63 20.60
N GLN A 312 -3.13 11.69 20.43
CA GLN A 312 -4.47 11.84 20.99
C GLN A 312 -5.35 12.61 20.00
N PRO A 313 -6.67 12.77 20.23
CA PRO A 313 -7.57 13.39 19.25
C PRO A 313 -7.15 14.78 18.74
N GLU A 314 -6.50 15.58 19.58
CA GLU A 314 -6.13 16.97 19.30
C GLU A 314 -4.76 17.09 18.63
N PHE A 315 -3.82 16.18 18.88
CA PHE A 315 -2.48 16.28 18.31
C PHE A 315 -1.72 14.95 18.27
N LEU A 316 -0.66 14.95 17.47
CA LEU A 316 0.39 13.94 17.45
C LEU A 316 1.75 14.60 17.61
N VAL A 317 2.64 13.97 18.37
CA VAL A 317 4.08 14.23 18.33
C VAL A 317 4.81 12.90 18.25
N ALA A 318 5.74 12.79 17.31
CA ALA A 318 6.64 11.65 17.22
C ALA A 318 8.06 12.11 16.95
N ALA A 319 9.01 11.34 17.46
CA ALA A 319 10.43 11.54 17.23
C ALA A 319 11.12 10.20 17.02
N GLN A 320 12.17 10.19 16.21
CA GLN A 320 13.06 9.05 16.08
C GLN A 320 14.51 9.47 15.95
N TYR A 321 15.39 8.58 16.36
CA TYR A 321 16.83 8.62 16.12
C TYR A 321 17.21 7.33 15.38
N VAL A 322 18.10 7.43 14.40
CA VAL A 322 18.59 6.31 13.61
C VAL A 322 20.10 6.42 13.44
N GLU A 323 20.75 5.26 13.30
CA GLU A 323 22.20 5.15 13.16
C GLU A 323 22.53 3.97 12.25
N ALA A 324 23.38 4.19 11.26
CA ALA A 324 24.00 3.18 10.44
C ALA A 324 25.46 3.01 10.87
N THR A 325 25.81 1.79 11.27
CA THR A 325 27.12 1.47 11.88
C THR A 325 28.02 0.63 10.99
N ASP A 326 27.51 0.20 9.84
CA ASP A 326 28.23 -0.60 8.85
C ASP A 326 27.60 -0.32 7.47
N GLY A 327 28.39 -0.39 6.41
CA GLY A 327 27.98 -0.07 5.04
C GLY A 327 28.90 0.88 4.27
N GLY A 328 30.00 1.29 4.90
CA GLY A 328 30.95 2.26 4.36
C GLY A 328 30.56 3.70 4.67
N VAL A 329 31.56 4.59 4.63
CA VAL A 329 31.42 6.01 5.03
C VAL A 329 30.33 6.80 4.29
N ASP A 330 29.96 6.35 3.07
CA ASP A 330 28.92 6.96 2.25
C ASP A 330 27.49 6.53 2.67
N LYS A 331 27.36 5.68 3.68
CA LYS A 331 26.10 5.15 4.23
C LYS A 331 26.07 5.22 5.76
N GLU A 332 27.21 5.05 6.41
CA GLU A 332 27.39 5.20 7.86
C GLU A 332 27.09 6.64 8.29
N GLY A 333 26.52 6.78 9.48
CA GLY A 333 26.08 8.06 9.99
C GLY A 333 24.90 7.93 10.93
N ASN A 334 24.43 9.07 11.42
CA ASN A 334 23.30 9.12 12.34
C ASN A 334 22.41 10.32 12.08
N GLY A 335 21.19 10.26 12.58
CA GLY A 335 20.27 11.36 12.43
C GLY A 335 18.98 11.16 13.19
N TRP A 336 18.12 12.16 13.09
CA TRP A 336 16.86 12.19 13.81
C TRP A 336 15.76 12.84 12.99
N SER A 337 14.53 12.56 13.39
CA SER A 337 13.34 13.20 12.86
C SER A 337 12.41 13.57 13.99
N LEU A 338 11.82 14.75 13.89
CA LEU A 338 10.74 15.21 14.76
C LEU A 338 9.56 15.61 13.89
N ASN A 339 8.40 15.03 14.16
CA ASN A 339 7.18 15.35 13.45
C ASN A 339 6.02 15.62 14.40
N GLY A 340 5.10 16.47 13.95
CA GLY A 340 3.94 16.87 14.72
C GLY A 340 2.73 17.21 13.87
N GLU A 341 1.55 16.99 14.45
CA GLU A 341 0.25 17.36 13.88
C GLU A 341 -0.59 18.01 14.97
N PHE A 342 -1.22 19.15 14.69
CA PHE A 342 -2.18 19.80 15.56
C PHE A 342 -3.53 19.94 14.86
N ARG A 343 -4.56 19.31 15.41
CA ARG A 343 -5.92 19.22 14.84
C ARG A 343 -6.82 20.27 15.49
N PHE A 344 -6.69 21.49 15.00
CA PHE A 344 -7.28 22.68 15.62
C PHE A 344 -8.77 22.88 15.29
N ALA A 345 -9.31 22.13 14.32
CA ALA A 345 -10.74 22.08 14.04
C ALA A 345 -11.12 20.71 13.44
N GLU A 346 -12.42 20.38 13.42
CA GLU A 346 -12.96 19.04 13.06
C GLU A 346 -12.38 18.42 11.77
N LYS A 347 -12.00 19.27 10.81
CA LYS A 347 -11.48 18.85 9.50
C LYS A 347 -10.12 19.45 9.16
N TRP A 348 -9.52 20.24 10.06
CA TRP A 348 -8.32 21.01 9.76
C TRP A 348 -7.17 20.61 10.69
N ASN A 349 -6.02 20.31 10.07
CA ASN A 349 -4.81 19.95 10.77
C ASN A 349 -3.66 20.83 10.30
N LEU A 350 -2.85 21.32 11.22
CA LEU A 350 -1.53 21.89 10.96
C LEU A 350 -0.50 20.77 11.17
N LEU A 351 0.47 20.62 10.27
CA LEU A 351 1.51 19.60 10.36
C LEU A 351 2.88 20.20 10.15
N GLY A 352 3.88 19.58 10.78
CA GLY A 352 5.28 19.95 10.64
C GLY A 352 6.18 18.74 10.81
N ARG A 353 7.34 18.77 10.13
CA ARG A 353 8.39 17.77 10.31
C ARG A 353 9.76 18.38 9.99
N TYR A 354 10.74 17.98 10.78
CA TYR A 354 12.15 18.25 10.55
C TYR A 354 12.92 16.93 10.58
N ASP A 355 13.76 16.71 9.59
CA ASP A 355 14.73 15.61 9.53
C ASP A 355 16.14 16.20 9.46
N SER A 356 17.09 15.57 10.16
CA SER A 356 18.53 15.85 10.06
C SER A 356 19.28 14.52 10.05
N PHE A 357 20.25 14.39 9.17
CA PHE A 357 21.08 13.20 9.04
C PHE A 357 22.50 13.58 8.61
N ASP A 358 23.47 13.15 9.41
CA ASP A 358 24.90 13.37 9.18
C ASP A 358 25.54 12.06 8.74
N LEU A 359 26.14 12.08 7.55
CA LEU A 359 26.96 10.98 7.04
C LEU A 359 28.38 11.09 7.58
N ASP A 360 29.00 9.94 7.86
CA ASP A 360 30.40 9.88 8.31
C ASP A 360 31.38 10.35 7.21
N ALA A 361 30.96 10.34 5.94
CA ALA A 361 31.64 11.00 4.83
C ALA A 361 31.70 12.54 4.95
N GLY A 362 30.98 13.15 5.90
CA GLY A 362 30.94 14.58 6.17
C GLY A 362 29.84 15.34 5.43
N GLU A 363 28.86 14.63 4.86
CA GLU A 363 27.67 15.23 4.22
C GLU A 363 26.52 15.36 5.23
N GLU A 364 25.99 16.57 5.39
CA GLU A 364 24.84 16.87 6.26
C GLU A 364 23.57 17.04 5.41
N LYS A 365 22.49 16.33 5.76
CA LYS A 365 21.20 16.40 5.08
C LYS A 365 20.13 16.92 6.02
N GLU A 366 19.48 18.00 5.63
CA GLU A 366 18.35 18.57 6.36
C GLU A 366 17.07 18.59 5.53
N ARG A 367 15.93 18.44 6.21
CA ARG A 367 14.63 18.50 5.57
C ARG A 367 13.57 19.12 6.44
N LYS A 368 12.82 20.08 5.89
CA LYS A 368 11.80 20.85 6.60
C LYS A 368 10.47 20.75 5.85
N ILE A 369 9.41 20.36 6.56
CA ILE A 369 8.05 20.33 6.04
C ILE A 369 7.15 21.11 6.99
N VAL A 370 6.31 21.98 6.43
CA VAL A 370 5.19 22.61 7.14
C VAL A 370 3.98 22.63 6.23
N GLY A 371 2.80 22.32 6.75
CA GLY A 371 1.60 22.27 5.92
C GLY A 371 0.30 22.31 6.69
N VAL A 372 -0.78 22.44 5.93
CA VAL A 372 -2.16 22.40 6.40
C VAL A 372 -2.91 21.34 5.63
N ALA A 373 -3.62 20.47 6.34
CA ALA A 373 -4.50 19.45 5.77
C ALA A 373 -5.97 19.80 6.02
N TYR A 374 -6.81 19.53 5.04
CA TYR A 374 -8.26 19.66 5.10
C TYR A 374 -8.94 18.36 4.68
N LYS A 375 -9.65 17.73 5.63
CA LYS A 375 -10.42 16.52 5.39
C LYS A 375 -11.77 16.85 4.76
N TYR A 376 -11.86 16.81 3.44
CA TYR A 376 -13.10 17.07 2.71
C TYR A 376 -14.20 16.07 3.08
N ASN A 377 -13.88 14.78 3.05
CA ASN A 377 -14.75 13.70 3.50
C ASN A 377 -13.92 12.46 3.92
N LYS A 378 -14.57 11.31 4.14
CA LYS A 378 -13.88 10.07 4.54
C LYS A 378 -12.95 9.47 3.47
N ASN A 379 -13.12 9.89 2.21
CA ASN A 379 -12.42 9.38 1.05
C ASN A 379 -11.37 10.37 0.52
N VAL A 380 -11.49 11.67 0.81
CA VAL A 380 -10.63 12.72 0.23
C VAL A 380 -10.09 13.65 1.32
N GLU A 381 -8.78 13.80 1.35
CA GLU A 381 -8.04 14.79 2.16
C GLU A 381 -7.18 15.65 1.23
N PHE A 382 -7.23 16.97 1.42
CA PHE A 382 -6.38 17.92 0.70
C PHE A 382 -5.26 18.38 1.60
N ILE A 383 -4.05 18.53 1.08
CA ILE A 383 -2.88 18.98 1.82
C ILE A 383 -2.17 20.06 1.01
N ALA A 384 -1.93 21.21 1.62
CA ALA A 384 -1.04 22.23 1.11
C ALA A 384 0.19 22.29 2.01
N ASN A 385 1.38 22.13 1.45
CA ASN A 385 2.61 22.14 2.22
C ASN A 385 3.75 22.84 1.51
N TYR A 386 4.72 23.25 2.31
CA TYR A 386 6.04 23.67 1.91
C TYR A 386 7.03 22.55 2.23
N LEU A 387 8.01 22.33 1.35
CA LEU A 387 9.10 21.37 1.50
C LEU A 387 10.42 22.07 1.16
N ASN A 388 11.37 22.04 2.08
CA ASN A 388 12.75 22.45 1.85
C ASN A 388 13.68 21.28 2.17
N GLU A 389 14.66 21.03 1.30
CA GLU A 389 15.66 19.98 1.42
C GLU A 389 17.04 20.60 1.16
N GLU A 390 17.98 20.38 2.07
CA GLU A 390 19.34 20.93 2.02
C GLU A 390 20.35 19.80 2.18
N ILE A 391 21.44 19.87 1.42
CA ILE A 391 22.61 19.00 1.57
C ILE A 391 23.84 19.89 1.63
N ASP A 392 24.61 19.82 2.72
CA ASP A 392 25.76 20.69 3.01
C ASP A 392 25.42 22.17 2.86
N ASN A 393 24.29 22.61 3.42
CA ASN A 393 23.73 23.96 3.29
C ASN A 393 23.39 24.39 1.84
N ASN A 394 23.41 23.47 0.87
CA ASN A 394 22.95 23.73 -0.49
C ASN A 394 21.51 23.23 -0.65
N THR A 395 20.60 24.15 -0.94
CA THR A 395 19.20 23.82 -1.20
C THR A 395 19.08 22.92 -2.45
N LYS A 396 18.45 21.77 -2.29
CA LYS A 396 18.17 20.78 -3.35
C LYS A 396 16.71 20.81 -3.81
N THR A 397 15.83 21.23 -2.91
CA THR A 397 14.40 21.40 -3.17
C THR A 397 13.92 22.57 -2.34
N ASP A 398 13.18 23.47 -2.97
CA ASP A 398 12.43 24.54 -2.33
C ASP A 398 11.06 24.58 -3.00
N ALA A 399 10.06 23.94 -2.39
CA ALA A 399 8.84 23.58 -3.08
C ALA A 399 7.56 23.89 -2.31
N ALA A 400 6.60 24.49 -3.02
CA ALA A 400 5.20 24.54 -2.61
C ALA A 400 4.42 23.42 -3.29
N MET A 401 3.65 22.68 -2.51
CA MET A 401 2.96 21.47 -2.95
C MET A 401 1.47 21.53 -2.59
N LEU A 402 0.63 21.08 -3.52
CA LEU A 402 -0.79 20.81 -3.28
C LEU A 402 -1.04 19.34 -3.56
N THR A 403 -1.78 18.67 -2.68
CA THR A 403 -2.00 17.22 -2.75
C THR A 403 -3.45 16.89 -2.46
N ALA A 404 -4.02 15.98 -3.25
CA ALA A 404 -5.26 15.29 -2.95
C ALA A 404 -4.95 13.82 -2.68
N GLU A 405 -5.18 13.38 -1.45
CA GLU A 405 -5.17 11.97 -1.08
C GLU A 405 -6.59 11.41 -1.24
N VAL A 406 -6.73 10.36 -2.06
CA VAL A 406 -8.02 9.72 -2.35
C VAL A 406 -7.98 8.25 -1.93
N ASN A 407 -8.89 7.84 -1.07
CA ASN A 407 -9.03 6.49 -0.50
C ASN A 407 -10.41 5.91 -0.81
N TRP A 408 -10.52 4.64 -1.24
CA TRP A 408 -11.80 3.97 -1.50
C TRP A 408 -11.81 2.47 -1.23
#